data_AF-A0A7K1L3M3-F1
#
_entry.id   AF-A0A7K1L3M3-F1
#
_cell.length_a   1.000
_cell.length_b   1.000
_cell.length_c   1.000
_cell.angle_alpha   90.00
_cell.angle_beta   90.00
_cell.angle_gamma   90.00
#
_symmetry.space_group_name_H-M   'P 1'
#
loop_
_entity.id
_entity.type
_entity.pdbx_description
1 polymer ?
#
loop_
_entity_poly.entity_id
_entity_poly.type
_entity_poly.pdbx_seq_one_letter_code
_entity_poly.pdbx_strand_id
1 'polypeptide(L)'
;MSDDEKAPAKTPTRPIRVPIPMWDAYGRVCSRLGTDRTADLLNRMREQIKTHGDEQDLADLAAAEQELAERRSRKGGRPPRS
;
A
#
# COMPACT_ATOMS: atom_id res chain seq x y z
N MET A 1 22.33 -6.22 24.46
CA MET A 1 21.84 -5.37 23.36
C MET A 1 22.32 -6.00 22.07
N SER A 2 21.50 -5.90 21.02
CA SER A 2 21.78 -6.32 19.64
C SER A 2 21.36 -7.76 19.30
N ASP A 3 20.11 -7.89 18.89
CA ASP A 3 19.69 -8.85 17.86
C ASP A 3 18.66 -8.15 16.95
N ASP A 4 19.10 -7.89 15.71
CA ASP A 4 18.33 -7.95 14.46
C ASP A 4 16.96 -7.22 14.40
N GLU A 5 16.93 -5.89 14.44
CA GLU A 5 15.77 -5.13 13.94
C GLU A 5 15.81 -5.02 12.40
N LYS A 6 15.73 -6.17 11.75
CA LYS A 6 15.67 -6.26 10.29
C LYS A 6 14.26 -5.90 9.85
N ALA A 7 14.12 -4.68 9.34
CA ALA A 7 12.88 -4.18 8.75
C ALA A 7 12.23 -5.26 7.85
N PRO A 8 10.92 -5.57 8.01
CA PRO A 8 10.30 -6.65 7.27
C PRO A 8 10.37 -6.37 5.76
N ALA A 9 10.99 -7.29 5.01
CA ALA A 9 11.29 -7.16 3.59
C ALA A 9 10.05 -7.07 2.66
N LYS A 10 8.83 -7.23 3.20
CA LYS A 10 7.56 -7.15 2.47
C LYS A 10 6.56 -6.31 3.26
N THR A 11 5.74 -5.51 2.57
CA THR A 11 4.60 -4.84 3.20
C THR A 11 3.65 -5.93 3.69
N PRO A 12 3.28 -5.96 4.99
CA PRO A 12 2.42 -7.01 5.52
C PRO A 12 1.05 -6.94 4.84
N THR A 13 0.52 -8.09 4.44
CA THR A 13 -0.83 -8.18 3.89
C THR A 13 -1.85 -8.07 5.02
N ARG A 14 -2.86 -7.21 4.84
CA ARG A 14 -4.03 -7.16 5.72
C ARG A 14 -5.21 -7.84 5.01
N PRO A 15 -5.79 -8.93 5.57
CA PRO A 15 -6.89 -9.62 4.92
C PRO A 15 -8.16 -8.77 4.99
N ILE A 16 -8.83 -8.58 3.86
CA ILE A 16 -10.17 -8.01 3.78
C ILE A 16 -11.20 -9.12 3.52
N ARG A 17 -12.37 -9.01 4.13
CA ARG A 17 -13.49 -9.90 3.84
C ARG A 17 -14.32 -9.26 2.74
N VAL A 18 -14.44 -9.93 1.60
CA VAL A 18 -15.19 -9.44 0.45
C VAL A 18 -15.84 -10.62 -0.28
N PRO A 19 -17.11 -10.51 -0.72
CA PRO A 19 -17.73 -11.53 -1.56
C PRO A 19 -16.99 -11.69 -2.89
N ILE A 20 -16.78 -12.92 -3.35
CA ILE A 20 -16.08 -13.22 -4.61
C ILE A 20 -16.67 -12.45 -5.81
N PRO A 21 -18.00 -12.42 -6.03
CA PRO A 21 -18.56 -11.69 -7.17
C PRO A 21 -18.22 -10.19 -7.15
N MET A 22 -18.16 -9.59 -5.96
CA MET A 22 -17.79 -8.20 -5.77
C MET A 22 -16.30 -7.98 -6.07
N TRP A 23 -15.43 -8.88 -5.62
CA TRP A 23 -13.99 -8.83 -5.91
C TRP A 23 -13.69 -8.88 -7.42
N ASP A 24 -14.41 -9.73 -8.14
CA ASP A 24 -14.25 -9.90 -9.58
C ASP A 24 -14.78 -8.70 -10.35
N ALA A 25 -15.95 -8.18 -9.95
CA ALA A 25 -16.50 -6.95 -10.52
C ALA A 25 -15.54 -5.77 -10.33
N TYR A 26 -14.99 -5.61 -9.12
CA TYR A 26 -14.01 -4.58 -8.83
C TYR A 26 -12.73 -4.72 -9.68
N GLY A 27 -12.25 -5.96 -9.88
CA GLY A 27 -11.12 -6.21 -10.77
C GLY A 27 -11.35 -5.80 -12.21
N ARG A 28 -12.53 -6.08 -12.75
CA ARG A 28 -12.91 -5.63 -14.11
C ARG A 28 -12.97 -4.10 -14.20
N VAL A 29 -13.40 -3.41 -13.15
CA VAL A 29 -13.37 -1.94 -13.08
C VAL A 29 -11.93 -1.44 -13.10
N CYS A 30 -11.06 -1.93 -12.22
CA CYS A 30 -9.65 -1.53 -12.17
C CYS A 30 -8.96 -1.74 -13.52
N SER A 31 -9.21 -2.88 -14.18
CA SER A 31 -8.68 -3.17 -15.51
C SER A 31 -9.13 -2.16 -16.56
N ARG A 32 -10.41 -1.78 -16.58
CA ARG A 32 -10.91 -0.73 -17.50
C ARG A 32 -10.29 0.65 -17.23
N LEU A 33 -9.90 0.91 -15.99
CA LEU A 33 -9.26 2.15 -15.56
C LEU A 33 -7.72 2.11 -15.71
N GLY A 34 -7.15 1.00 -16.20
CA GLY A 34 -5.69 0.87 -16.35
C GLY A 34 -4.92 0.82 -15.03
N THR A 35 -5.56 0.38 -13.95
CA THR A 35 -4.96 0.25 -12.61
C THR A 35 -5.12 -1.17 -12.06
N ASP A 36 -4.43 -1.47 -10.96
CA ASP A 36 -4.66 -2.68 -10.19
C ASP A 36 -5.50 -2.41 -8.92
N ARG A 37 -6.08 -3.47 -8.36
CA ARG A 37 -6.94 -3.38 -7.18
C ARG A 37 -6.21 -2.80 -5.96
N THR A 38 -4.93 -3.11 -5.79
CA THR A 38 -4.15 -2.64 -4.63
C THR A 38 -3.86 -1.15 -4.74
N ALA A 39 -3.45 -0.67 -5.91
CA ALA A 39 -3.20 0.74 -6.18
C ALA A 39 -4.48 1.57 -5.99
N ASP A 40 -5.61 1.10 -6.53
CA ASP A 40 -6.90 1.77 -6.36
C ASP A 40 -7.34 1.77 -4.88
N LEU A 41 -7.28 0.64 -4.18
CA LEU A 41 -7.60 0.57 -2.74
C LEU A 41 -6.73 1.51 -1.90
N LEU A 42 -5.43 1.56 -2.15
CA LEU A 42 -4.53 2.48 -1.46
C LEU A 42 -4.90 3.94 -1.74
N ASN A 43 -5.26 4.28 -2.98
CA ASN A 43 -5.72 5.64 -3.31
C ASN A 43 -7.01 5.99 -2.58
N ARG A 44 -7.96 5.06 -2.52
CA ARG A 44 -9.21 5.25 -1.75
C ARG A 44 -8.95 5.45 -0.27
N MET A 45 -8.03 4.69 0.33
CA MET A 45 -7.62 4.89 1.72
C MET A 45 -7.05 6.29 1.95
N ARG A 46 -6.15 6.75 1.05
CA ARG A 46 -5.59 8.12 1.13
C ARG A 46 -6.69 9.18 1.03
N GLU A 47 -7.61 9.05 0.08
CA GLU A 47 -8.72 9.99 -0.11
C GLU A 47 -9.62 10.07 1.13
N GLN A 48 -9.97 8.92 1.71
CA GLN A 48 -10.78 8.84 2.91
C GLN A 48 -10.10 9.51 4.11
N ILE A 49 -8.81 9.21 4.35
CA ILE A 49 -8.05 9.85 5.44
C ILE A 49 -7.94 11.36 5.23
N LYS A 50 -7.65 11.82 4.01
CA LYS A 50 -7.56 13.26 3.72
C LYS A 50 -8.88 14.00 3.89
N THR A 51 -10.00 13.32 3.66
CA THR A 51 -11.34 13.92 3.69
C THR A 51 -11.97 13.88 5.08
N HIS A 52 -11.67 12.85 5.87
CA HIS A 52 -12.38 12.57 7.12
C HIS A 52 -11.47 12.39 8.34
N GLY A 53 -10.16 12.29 8.15
CA GLY A 53 -9.21 12.03 9.21
C GLY A 53 -8.98 13.23 10.12
N ASP A 54 -8.59 12.95 11.36
CA ASP A 54 -8.14 13.94 12.32
C ASP A 54 -6.62 14.21 12.19
N GLU A 55 -6.07 14.99 13.13
CA GLU A 55 -4.64 15.33 13.13
C GLU A 55 -3.74 14.08 13.22
N GLN A 56 -4.15 13.07 13.98
CA GLN A 56 -3.40 11.83 14.12
C GLN A 56 -3.47 11.01 12.83
N ASP A 57 -4.65 10.89 12.22
CA ASP A 57 -4.82 10.16 10.97
C ASP A 57 -3.98 10.77 9.83
N LEU A 58 -3.89 12.10 9.77
CA LEU A 58 -3.06 12.81 8.79
C LEU A 58 -1.57 12.61 9.05
N ALA A 59 -1.14 12.61 10.31
CA ALA A 59 0.25 12.32 10.69
C ALA A 59 0.64 10.88 10.31
N ASP A 60 -0.24 9.91 10.60
CA ASP A 60 -0.03 8.50 10.26
C ASP A 60 0.01 8.27 8.75
N LEU A 61 -0.85 8.97 7.99
CA LEU A 61 -0.80 8.95 6.53
C LEU A 61 0.55 9.48 6.00
N ALA A 62 1.06 10.59 6.55
CA ALA A 62 2.35 11.15 6.16
C ALA A 62 3.50 10.16 6.43
N ALA A 63 3.51 9.52 7.61
CA ALA A 63 4.50 8.51 7.96
C ALA A 63 4.43 7.30 7.01
N ALA A 64 3.23 6.82 6.68
CA ALA A 64 3.04 5.71 5.75
C ALA A 64 3.52 6.06 4.32
N GLU A 65 3.29 7.29 3.85
CA GLU A 65 3.78 7.75 2.54
C GLU A 65 5.30 7.83 2.48
N GLN A 66 5.96 8.29 3.56
CA GLN A 66 7.42 8.30 3.68
C GLN A 66 7.99 6.87 3.61
N GLU A 67 7.44 5.93 4.40
CA GLU A 67 7.90 4.54 4.40
C GLU A 67 7.78 3.90 2.99
N LEU A 68 6.66 4.13 2.30
CA LEU A 68 6.45 3.63 0.94
C LEU A 68 7.40 4.27 -0.08
N ALA A 69 7.77 5.53 0.09
CA ALA A 69 8.77 6.20 -0.75
C ALA A 69 10.16 5.59 -0.55
N GLU A 70 10.58 5.41 0.70
CA GLU A 70 11.87 4.78 1.04
C GLU A 70 11.97 3.33 0.52
N ARG A 71 10.90 2.56 0.59
CA ARG A 71 10.89 1.19 0.03
C ARG A 71 11.05 1.20 -1.48
N ARG A 72 10.40 2.14 -2.17
CA ARG A 72 10.52 2.29 -3.63
C ARG A 72 11.93 2.68 -4.04
N SER A 73 12.58 3.59 -3.32
CA SER A 73 13.97 3.98 -3.60
C SER A 73 14.95 2.80 -3.42
N ARG A 74 14.75 1.96 -2.39
CA ARG A 74 15.57 0.76 -2.15
C ARG A 74 15.42 -0.31 -3.24
N LYS A 75 14.22 -0.50 -3.81
CA LYS A 75 13.97 -1.51 -4.86
C LYS A 75 14.59 -1.16 -6.23
N GLY A 76 14.96 0.09 -6.47
CA GLY A 76 15.58 0.54 -7.73
C GLY A 76 17.09 0.29 -7.85
N GLY A 77 17.77 -0.17 -6.80
CA GLY A 77 19.23 -0.20 -6.74
C GLY A 77 19.93 -1.56 -6.91
N ARG A 78 19.21 -2.68 -7.10
CA ARG A 78 19.84 -4.00 -7.20
C ARG A 78 19.84 -4.53 -8.64
N PRO A 79 20.98 -4.55 -9.35
CA PRO A 79 21.05 -5.28 -10.61
C PRO A 79 20.74 -6.77 -10.37
N PRO A 80 20.08 -7.45 -11.32
CA PRO A 80 19.79 -8.88 -11.20
C PRO A 80 21.11 -9.64 -11.01
N ARG A 81 21.14 -10.64 -10.12
CA ARG A 81 22.29 -11.55 -10.03
C ARG A 81 22.36 -12.29 -11.37
N SER A 82 23.46 -12.07 -12.09
CA SER A 82 23.95 -12.95 -13.16
C SER A 82 24.09 -14.38 -12.69
#